data_AF-A0A6U3VB03-F1
#
_entry.id   AF-A0A6U3VB03-F1
#
_cell.length_a   1.000
_cell.length_b   1.000
_cell.length_c   1.000
_cell.angle_alpha   90.00
_cell.angle_beta   90.00
_cell.angle_gamma   90.00
#
_symmetry.space_group_name_H-M   'P 1'
#
loop_
_entity.id
_entity.type
_entity.pdbx_description
1 polymer ?
#
loop_
_entity_poly.entity_id
_entity_poly.type
_entity_poly.pdbx_seq_one_letter_code
_entity_poly.pdbx_strand_id
1 'polypeptide(L)'
;MNDVSVCCGVMTKRKLTFVIVVHLLLLVASSSSFGFIISPTKTKPTINIAQHVRRLRHSDPFSRDVTRISFTVTRHNDNAIEALTSLSSSRSNDNDDENKNNFVTKMKSAIKTNPTRSLAFTILITLCGAGLGPFLDSYHSAFGVLKYDKPITFQLWGSDPTHPALITAWWVPELFGLAGFIIGWLYILLDEGLETANDKKIPSPPEILVGISFFTLQYWLSGIMYASGYDRTAIFGVMTALSVGGYIKFDSTKAGLITSLATAVGGPLIEAGLITFLAGSGGYHYTDLGETGYFPLWITPVYFLGGPAVGNLSRGIWNALTTKLCVSAGESALPSCKVCNDTRAIGCPNCEAKGYYVTYGREVKCNCCQGRGLVICRDCFADYGDDPNDIERVREIMSRMPD
;
A
#
# COMPACT_ATOMS: atom_id res chain seq x y z
N MET A 1 -28.67 28.25 -37.31
CA MET A 1 -27.23 28.03 -37.63
C MET A 1 -26.51 28.37 -36.35
N ASN A 2 -26.29 27.36 -35.52
CA ASN A 2 -25.98 27.54 -34.10
C ASN A 2 -24.52 27.21 -33.83
N ASP A 3 -23.95 28.05 -32.97
CA ASP A 3 -22.62 28.01 -32.42
C ASP A 3 -22.30 26.71 -31.67
N VAL A 4 -21.08 26.24 -31.90
CA VAL A 4 -20.39 25.21 -31.13
C VAL A 4 -19.41 25.94 -30.22
N SER A 5 -19.65 25.94 -28.91
CA SER A 5 -18.57 26.09 -27.93
C SER A 5 -19.00 25.62 -26.53
N VAL A 6 -17.98 25.19 -25.78
CA VAL A 6 -17.91 24.95 -24.34
C VAL A 6 -18.34 23.56 -23.85
N CYS A 7 -17.37 22.63 -23.83
CA CYS A 7 -17.13 21.72 -22.69
C CYS A 7 -15.80 20.97 -22.85
N CYS A 8 -14.68 21.68 -22.73
CA CYS A 8 -13.35 21.07 -22.63
C CYS A 8 -12.55 21.81 -21.55
N GLY A 9 -12.69 21.38 -20.28
CA GLY A 9 -12.04 22.11 -19.18
C GLY A 9 -11.78 21.37 -17.86
N VAL A 10 -12.29 20.15 -17.65
CA VAL A 10 -12.25 19.54 -16.29
C VAL A 10 -11.38 18.27 -16.18
N MET A 11 -11.00 17.62 -17.29
CA MET A 11 -10.33 16.30 -17.23
C MET A 11 -8.80 16.30 -17.08
N THR A 12 -8.11 17.43 -17.16
CA THR A 12 -6.64 17.49 -17.08
C THR A 12 -6.08 17.69 -15.68
N LYS A 13 -6.89 18.15 -14.70
CA LYS A 13 -6.38 18.46 -13.34
C LYS A 13 -6.02 17.22 -12.53
N ARG A 14 -6.78 16.12 -12.60
CA ARG A 14 -6.55 14.94 -11.74
C ARG A 14 -5.31 14.11 -12.10
N LYS A 15 -4.91 14.06 -13.38
CA LYS A 15 -3.68 13.39 -13.81
C LYS A 15 -2.44 14.20 -13.40
N LEU A 16 -2.55 15.53 -13.44
CA LEU A 16 -1.49 16.43 -13.01
C LEU A 16 -1.30 16.40 -11.48
N THR A 17 -2.38 16.27 -10.70
CA THR A 17 -2.27 16.17 -9.23
C THR A 17 -1.52 14.92 -8.75
N PHE A 18 -1.68 13.77 -9.41
CA PHE A 18 -0.96 12.55 -9.00
C PHE A 18 0.55 12.62 -9.31
N VAL A 19 0.91 13.12 -10.49
CA VAL A 19 2.33 13.33 -10.87
C VAL A 19 2.96 14.44 -10.03
N ILE A 20 2.21 15.53 -9.76
CA ILE A 20 2.65 16.59 -8.85
C ILE A 20 2.82 16.06 -7.43
N VAL A 21 1.97 15.17 -6.92
CA VAL A 21 2.09 14.60 -5.57
C VAL A 21 3.31 13.69 -5.45
N VAL A 22 3.60 12.86 -6.45
CA VAL A 22 4.84 12.06 -6.48
C VAL A 22 6.07 12.98 -6.58
N HIS A 23 6.01 14.04 -7.40
CA HIS A 23 7.06 15.05 -7.43
C HIS A 23 7.15 15.88 -6.14
N LEU A 24 6.04 16.16 -5.45
CA LEU A 24 6.02 16.91 -4.20
C LEU A 24 6.57 16.05 -3.06
N LEU A 25 6.31 14.74 -3.04
CA LEU A 25 6.93 13.81 -2.10
C LEU A 25 8.46 13.75 -2.30
N LEU A 26 8.90 13.71 -3.57
CA LEU A 26 10.32 13.81 -3.91
C LEU A 26 10.91 15.20 -3.55
N LEU A 27 10.13 16.27 -3.65
CA LEU A 27 10.56 17.65 -3.31
C LEU A 27 10.53 17.94 -1.80
N VAL A 28 9.57 17.40 -1.04
CA VAL A 28 9.49 17.52 0.42
C VAL A 28 10.59 16.67 1.08
N ALA A 29 10.93 15.52 0.50
CA ALA A 29 12.14 14.77 0.87
C ALA A 29 13.43 15.57 0.57
N SER A 30 13.42 16.50 -0.39
CA SER A 30 14.57 17.33 -0.78
C SER A 30 14.70 18.68 -0.08
N SER A 31 13.67 19.19 0.61
CA SER A 31 13.63 20.57 1.13
C SER A 31 13.90 20.70 2.63
N SER A 32 14.29 19.61 3.30
CA SER A 32 14.70 19.64 4.71
C SER A 32 16.16 20.06 4.90
N SER A 33 16.54 21.22 4.36
CA SER A 33 17.81 21.88 4.69
C SER A 33 17.62 22.80 5.90
N PHE A 34 17.53 22.22 7.10
CA PHE A 34 17.82 22.97 8.32
C PHE A 34 19.31 22.75 8.64
N GLY A 35 20.13 23.71 8.22
CA GLY A 35 21.56 23.72 8.53
C GLY A 35 21.78 23.95 10.02
N PHE A 36 22.14 22.90 10.75
CA PHE A 36 22.88 23.03 12.01
C PHE A 36 24.37 22.88 11.69
N ILE A 37 25.09 24.00 11.77
CA ILE A 37 26.56 24.00 11.78
C ILE A 37 26.98 23.46 13.15
N ILE A 38 27.37 22.20 13.21
CA ILE A 38 28.09 21.62 14.36
C ILE A 38 29.57 21.61 14.00
N SER A 39 30.33 22.45 14.69
CA SER A 39 31.79 22.52 14.61
C SER A 39 32.43 21.26 15.23
N PRO A 40 33.38 20.58 14.57
CA PRO A 40 33.99 19.37 15.13
C PRO A 40 35.11 19.73 16.10
N THR A 41 34.92 19.41 17.38
CA THR A 41 36.03 19.32 18.34
C THR A 41 36.76 18.01 18.13
N LYS A 42 38.06 18.15 17.83
CA LYS A 42 39.05 17.08 17.66
C LYS A 42 39.22 16.27 18.95
N THR A 43 39.18 14.94 18.85
CA THR A 43 40.12 14.04 19.54
C THR A 43 40.16 12.68 18.84
N LYS A 44 41.34 12.33 18.32
CA LYS A 44 41.70 10.94 17.95
C LYS A 44 42.08 10.18 19.21
N PRO A 45 41.94 8.85 19.19
CA PRO A 45 43.08 8.05 19.63
C PRO A 45 43.47 7.02 18.56
N THR A 46 44.78 7.00 18.32
CA THR A 46 45.52 6.02 17.54
C THR A 46 45.51 4.69 18.31
N ILE A 47 44.98 3.62 17.71
CA ILE A 47 45.23 2.25 18.18
C ILE A 47 46.01 1.52 17.09
N ASN A 48 47.19 1.07 17.51
CA ASN A 48 48.19 0.37 16.73
C ASN A 48 47.99 -1.12 17.00
N ILE A 49 47.49 -1.90 16.03
CA ILE A 49 47.52 -3.37 16.10
C ILE A 49 48.15 -3.89 14.83
N ALA A 50 49.43 -4.23 14.97
CA ALA A 50 50.15 -5.08 14.08
C ALA A 50 49.73 -6.56 14.29
N GLN A 51 49.84 -7.33 13.20
CA GLN A 51 50.03 -8.79 13.17
C GLN A 51 48.86 -9.72 13.53
N HIS A 52 48.13 -10.17 12.51
CA HIS A 52 48.02 -11.61 12.23
C HIS A 52 47.62 -11.88 10.76
N VAL A 53 48.63 -12.10 9.92
CA VAL A 53 48.49 -12.68 8.58
C VAL A 53 49.41 -13.89 8.50
N ARG A 54 48.84 -15.10 8.45
CA ARG A 54 49.42 -16.24 7.73
C ARG A 54 48.40 -17.35 7.48
N ARG A 55 48.15 -17.57 6.18
CA ARG A 55 47.99 -18.83 5.42
C ARG A 55 46.93 -19.81 5.93
N LEU A 56 46.02 -20.28 5.07
CA LEU A 56 46.33 -21.26 4.04
C LEU A 56 45.60 -21.01 2.70
N ARG A 57 46.37 -21.10 1.61
CA ARG A 57 45.95 -21.38 0.22
C ARG A 57 45.95 -22.90 0.02
N HIS A 58 45.01 -23.43 -0.76
CA HIS A 58 45.24 -24.31 -1.93
C HIS A 58 43.87 -24.64 -2.61
N SER A 59 43.68 -24.18 -3.86
CA SER A 59 43.45 -24.96 -5.13
C SER A 59 42.05 -25.61 -5.22
N ASP A 60 41.18 -25.33 -6.21
CA ASP A 60 41.37 -25.48 -7.66
C ASP A 60 40.32 -24.70 -8.52
N PRO A 61 40.50 -24.61 -9.86
CA PRO A 61 39.64 -23.86 -10.77
C PRO A 61 38.56 -24.76 -11.42
N PHE A 62 37.33 -24.26 -11.55
CA PHE A 62 36.35 -24.90 -12.45
C PHE A 62 35.59 -23.90 -13.33
N SER A 63 35.35 -24.40 -14.53
CA SER A 63 35.07 -23.72 -15.78
C SER A 63 33.67 -23.11 -15.88
N ARG A 64 33.56 -22.15 -16.79
CA ARG A 64 32.36 -21.51 -17.30
C ARG A 64 31.34 -22.53 -17.80
N ASP A 65 30.06 -22.29 -17.50
CA ASP A 65 28.96 -22.50 -18.45
C ASP A 65 27.89 -21.42 -18.24
N VAL A 66 27.68 -20.64 -19.30
CA VAL A 66 26.65 -19.60 -19.42
C VAL A 66 25.41 -20.27 -20.01
N THR A 67 24.45 -20.62 -19.16
CA THR A 67 23.16 -21.13 -19.64
C THR A 67 22.22 -19.97 -19.90
N ARG A 68 21.91 -19.77 -21.18
CA ARG A 68 20.95 -18.80 -21.71
C ARG A 68 19.52 -19.24 -21.31
N ILE A 69 18.94 -18.65 -20.29
CA ILE A 69 17.53 -18.89 -19.92
C ILE A 69 16.64 -18.01 -20.80
N SER A 70 15.91 -18.64 -21.72
CA SER A 70 14.85 -17.99 -22.50
C SER A 70 13.54 -18.07 -21.71
N PHE A 71 12.96 -16.91 -21.38
CA PHE A 71 11.66 -16.83 -20.73
C PHE A 71 10.55 -17.09 -21.76
N THR A 72 9.89 -18.25 -21.63
CA THR A 72 8.60 -18.51 -22.28
C THR A 72 7.51 -18.31 -21.24
N VAL A 73 6.67 -17.29 -21.43
CA VAL A 73 5.55 -16.99 -20.53
C VAL A 73 4.38 -17.92 -20.87
N THR A 74 4.20 -18.98 -20.08
CA THR A 74 2.98 -19.79 -20.09
C THR A 74 2.56 -20.20 -18.68
N ARG A 75 1.30 -19.90 -18.34
CA ARG A 75 0.44 -20.43 -17.24
C ARG A 75 1.18 -21.03 -16.02
N HIS A 76 1.43 -20.24 -14.98
CA HIS A 76 2.01 -20.73 -13.71
C HIS A 76 1.21 -20.38 -12.44
N ASN A 77 -0.01 -19.84 -12.56
CA ASN A 77 -0.76 -19.35 -11.39
C ASN A 77 -1.41 -20.45 -10.53
N ASP A 78 -1.62 -21.65 -11.06
CA ASP A 78 -2.34 -22.71 -10.34
C ASP A 78 -1.44 -23.46 -9.34
N ASN A 79 -0.14 -23.60 -9.63
CA ASN A 79 0.79 -24.41 -8.82
C ASN A 79 1.24 -23.72 -7.53
N ALA A 80 1.28 -22.38 -7.49
CA ALA A 80 1.68 -21.63 -6.29
C ALA A 80 0.62 -21.72 -5.17
N ILE A 81 -0.65 -21.91 -5.54
CA ILE A 81 -1.79 -22.01 -4.62
C ILE A 81 -1.89 -23.43 -4.04
N GLU A 82 -1.59 -24.47 -4.82
CA GLU A 82 -1.54 -25.86 -4.32
C GLU A 82 -0.42 -26.06 -3.30
N ALA A 83 0.76 -25.47 -3.52
CA ALA A 83 1.89 -25.58 -2.60
C ALA A 83 1.61 -24.97 -1.21
N LEU A 84 0.81 -23.90 -1.14
CA LEU A 84 0.38 -23.29 0.12
C LEU A 84 -0.69 -24.12 0.86
N THR A 85 -1.44 -24.94 0.12
CA THR A 85 -2.51 -25.76 0.68
C THR A 85 -1.98 -27.08 1.25
N SER A 86 -0.92 -27.65 0.65
CA SER A 86 -0.36 -28.96 1.04
C SER A 86 0.49 -28.94 2.32
N LEU A 87 0.97 -27.78 2.76
CA LEU A 87 1.80 -27.66 3.98
C LEU A 87 0.99 -27.57 5.28
N SER A 88 -0.34 -27.45 5.19
CA SER A 88 -1.20 -27.14 6.33
C SER A 88 -2.10 -28.30 6.82
N SER A 89 -2.05 -29.48 6.20
CA SER A 89 -3.03 -30.56 6.45
C SER A 89 -2.75 -31.44 7.67
N SER A 90 -1.93 -30.99 8.63
CA SER A 90 -1.67 -31.77 9.85
C SER A 90 -2.41 -31.17 11.05
N ARG A 91 -3.62 -31.71 11.27
CA ARG A 91 -4.33 -31.89 12.55
C ARG A 91 -4.96 -30.63 13.21
N SER A 92 -6.26 -30.41 12.98
CA SER A 92 -7.12 -29.55 13.82
C SER A 92 -8.62 -29.86 13.65
N ASN A 93 -9.42 -29.45 14.64
CA ASN A 93 -10.82 -29.79 14.91
C ASN A 93 -11.83 -29.33 13.84
N ASP A 94 -12.96 -30.05 13.71
CA ASP A 94 -14.02 -29.84 12.71
C ASP A 94 -14.59 -28.40 12.62
N ASN A 95 -14.59 -27.62 13.72
CA ASN A 95 -15.07 -26.22 13.70
C ASN A 95 -14.07 -25.24 13.06
N ASP A 96 -12.77 -25.55 13.07
CA ASP A 96 -11.76 -24.73 12.43
C ASP A 96 -11.78 -24.91 10.90
N ASP A 97 -12.19 -26.09 10.44
CA ASP A 97 -12.23 -26.42 9.01
C ASP A 97 -13.31 -25.63 8.25
N GLU A 98 -14.48 -25.37 8.84
CA GLU A 98 -15.52 -24.57 8.19
C GLU A 98 -15.09 -23.10 8.02
N ASN A 99 -14.53 -22.49 9.06
CA ASN A 99 -14.05 -21.11 9.02
C ASN A 99 -12.84 -20.93 8.08
N LYS A 100 -11.94 -21.90 8.06
CA LYS A 100 -10.77 -21.91 7.18
C LYS A 100 -11.15 -22.10 5.72
N ASN A 101 -12.11 -22.98 5.43
CA ASN A 101 -12.66 -23.15 4.09
C ASN A 101 -13.35 -21.89 3.59
N ASN A 102 -14.06 -21.17 4.47
CA ASN A 102 -14.65 -19.87 4.14
C ASN A 102 -13.59 -18.80 3.85
N PHE A 103 -12.51 -18.73 4.64
CA PHE A 103 -11.39 -17.81 4.42
C PHE A 103 -10.69 -18.02 3.07
N VAL A 104 -10.28 -19.27 2.78
CA VAL A 104 -9.59 -19.61 1.53
C VAL A 104 -10.50 -19.38 0.32
N THR A 105 -11.80 -19.66 0.46
CA THR A 105 -12.79 -19.42 -0.61
C THR A 105 -13.00 -17.93 -0.88
N LYS A 106 -13.10 -17.09 0.17
CA LYS A 106 -13.17 -15.62 0.05
C LYS A 106 -11.93 -15.07 -0.66
N MET A 107 -10.72 -15.53 -0.29
CA MET A 107 -9.47 -15.14 -0.97
C MET A 107 -9.45 -15.53 -2.44
N LYS A 108 -9.80 -16.77 -2.77
CA LYS A 108 -9.87 -17.26 -4.15
C LYS A 108 -10.87 -16.45 -4.98
N SER A 109 -12.01 -16.10 -4.38
CA SER A 109 -13.02 -15.25 -5.01
C SER A 109 -12.50 -13.84 -5.29
N ALA A 110 -11.83 -13.20 -4.32
CA ALA A 110 -11.27 -11.86 -4.49
C ALA A 110 -10.24 -11.77 -5.64
N ILE A 111 -9.49 -12.84 -5.88
CA ILE A 111 -8.51 -12.92 -6.98
C ILE A 111 -9.18 -13.24 -8.31
N LYS A 112 -10.13 -14.19 -8.34
CA LYS A 112 -10.72 -14.69 -9.59
C LYS A 112 -11.79 -13.79 -10.18
N THR A 113 -12.46 -12.98 -9.36
CA THR A 113 -13.58 -12.14 -9.80
C THR A 113 -13.18 -11.01 -10.75
N ASN A 114 -11.93 -10.52 -10.70
CA ASN A 114 -11.46 -9.49 -11.63
C ASN A 114 -9.95 -9.60 -11.92
N PRO A 115 -9.54 -10.43 -12.91
CA PRO A 115 -8.12 -10.67 -13.19
C PRO A 115 -7.38 -9.41 -13.65
N THR A 116 -8.05 -8.51 -14.37
CA THR A 116 -7.48 -7.22 -14.80
C THR A 116 -7.14 -6.34 -13.61
N ARG A 117 -8.03 -6.27 -12.61
CA ARG A 117 -7.79 -5.55 -11.35
C ARG A 117 -6.60 -6.13 -10.61
N SER A 118 -6.57 -7.44 -10.42
CA SER A 118 -5.52 -8.15 -9.69
C SER A 118 -4.16 -7.97 -10.36
N LEU A 119 -4.11 -8.02 -11.70
CA LEU A 119 -2.89 -7.76 -12.47
C LEU A 119 -2.43 -6.31 -12.34
N ALA A 120 -3.33 -5.34 -12.52
CA ALA A 120 -3.01 -3.93 -12.38
C ALA A 120 -2.55 -3.58 -10.95
N PHE A 121 -3.21 -4.14 -9.93
CA PHE A 121 -2.83 -3.99 -8.53
C PHE A 121 -1.41 -4.52 -8.29
N THR A 122 -1.14 -5.74 -8.73
CA THR A 122 0.18 -6.39 -8.61
C THR A 122 1.27 -5.53 -9.24
N ILE A 123 1.08 -5.09 -10.48
CA ILE A 123 2.07 -4.26 -11.18
C ILE A 123 2.31 -2.95 -10.42
N LEU A 124 1.24 -2.25 -10.01
CA LEU A 124 1.36 -0.96 -9.35
C LEU A 124 2.04 -1.07 -7.99
N ILE A 125 1.65 -2.03 -7.14
CA ILE A 125 2.24 -2.15 -5.80
C ILE A 125 3.70 -2.60 -5.88
N THR A 126 4.05 -3.48 -6.82
CA THR A 126 5.44 -3.87 -7.09
C THR A 126 6.28 -2.69 -7.55
N LEU A 127 5.77 -1.87 -8.49
CA LEU A 127 6.48 -0.67 -8.95
C LEU A 127 6.62 0.38 -7.86
N CYS A 128 5.62 0.55 -6.99
CA CYS A 128 5.73 1.43 -5.83
C CYS A 128 6.84 0.97 -4.87
N GLY A 129 6.90 -0.34 -4.58
CA GLY A 129 7.97 -0.92 -3.76
C GLY A 129 9.34 -0.73 -4.38
N ALA A 130 9.51 -1.14 -5.64
CA ALA A 130 10.77 -1.03 -6.38
C ALA A 130 11.23 0.42 -6.56
N GLY A 131 10.29 1.36 -6.69
CA GLY A 131 10.57 2.79 -6.83
C GLY A 131 10.96 3.46 -5.51
N LEU A 132 10.24 3.19 -4.42
CA LEU A 132 10.47 3.88 -3.13
C LEU A 132 11.60 3.24 -2.32
N GLY A 133 11.74 1.90 -2.39
CA GLY A 133 12.68 1.12 -1.59
C GLY A 133 14.12 1.61 -1.63
N PRO A 134 14.74 1.78 -2.82
CA PRO A 134 16.11 2.26 -2.94
C PRO A 134 16.36 3.62 -2.28
N PHE A 135 15.37 4.52 -2.25
CA PHE A 135 15.52 5.82 -1.62
C PHE A 135 15.52 5.72 -0.10
N LEU A 136 14.66 4.85 0.46
CA LEU A 136 14.63 4.58 1.90
C LEU A 136 15.95 3.95 2.36
N ASP A 137 16.37 2.90 1.67
CA ASP A 137 17.62 2.19 1.91
C ASP A 137 18.86 3.12 1.79
N SER A 138 18.82 4.06 0.83
CA SER A 138 19.88 5.04 0.68
C SER A 138 20.06 5.95 1.89
N TYR A 139 19.05 6.17 2.75
CA TYR A 139 19.27 6.90 3.99
C TYR A 139 20.24 6.14 4.91
N HIS A 140 20.04 4.84 5.07
CA HIS A 140 20.91 4.01 5.91
C HIS A 140 22.32 3.91 5.34
N SER A 141 22.45 3.80 4.02
CA SER A 141 23.76 3.89 3.36
C SER A 141 24.43 5.26 3.57
N ALA A 142 23.70 6.35 3.40
CA ALA A 142 24.23 7.72 3.50
C ALA A 142 24.67 8.08 4.93
N PHE A 143 23.94 7.60 5.93
CA PHE A 143 24.29 7.80 7.34
C PHE A 143 25.25 6.73 7.90
N GLY A 144 25.74 5.82 7.04
CA GLY A 144 26.73 4.81 7.40
C GLY A 144 26.19 3.69 8.30
N VAL A 145 24.87 3.52 8.40
CA VAL A 145 24.22 2.39 9.08
C VAL A 145 24.64 1.09 8.42
N LEU A 146 24.63 1.06 7.09
CA LEU A 146 24.99 -0.10 6.28
C LEU A 146 25.88 0.29 5.10
N LYS A 147 26.58 -0.70 4.53
CA LYS A 147 27.46 -0.52 3.38
C LYS A 147 27.31 -1.68 2.40
N TYR A 148 27.12 -1.34 1.13
CA TYR A 148 27.18 -2.30 0.04
C TYR A 148 28.62 -2.61 -0.34
N ASP A 149 28.90 -3.87 -0.70
CA ASP A 149 30.20 -4.28 -1.22
C ASP A 149 30.45 -3.70 -2.62
N LYS A 150 29.38 -3.55 -3.41
CA LYS A 150 29.39 -3.01 -4.79
C LYS A 150 28.24 -2.00 -4.95
N PRO A 151 28.36 -0.80 -4.36
CA PRO A 151 27.29 0.19 -4.39
C PRO A 151 27.10 0.73 -5.81
N ILE A 152 25.84 0.95 -6.16
CA ILE A 152 25.42 1.84 -7.24
C ILE A 152 25.12 3.18 -6.60
N THR A 153 25.83 4.21 -7.03
CA THR A 153 25.67 5.57 -6.53
C THR A 153 25.16 6.50 -7.63
N PHE A 154 24.08 7.22 -7.38
CA PHE A 154 23.59 8.27 -8.26
C PHE A 154 23.54 9.62 -7.55
N GLN A 155 23.99 10.66 -8.25
CA GLN A 155 23.86 12.04 -7.81
C GLN A 155 22.48 12.56 -8.20
N LEU A 156 21.50 12.44 -7.32
CA LEU A 156 20.16 13.04 -7.49
C LEU A 156 20.15 14.56 -7.29
N TRP A 157 21.01 15.11 -6.43
CA TRP A 157 21.11 16.55 -6.20
C TRP A 157 22.54 16.99 -5.83
N GLY A 158 22.83 18.26 -6.11
CA GLY A 158 24.14 18.87 -5.87
C GLY A 158 25.22 18.42 -6.88
N SER A 159 26.29 19.20 -6.94
CA SER A 159 27.49 18.91 -7.73
C SER A 159 28.64 18.36 -6.86
N ASP A 160 28.41 18.19 -5.56
CA ASP A 160 29.40 17.67 -4.61
C ASP A 160 29.30 16.14 -4.49
N PRO A 161 30.33 15.38 -4.92
CA PRO A 161 30.34 13.92 -4.85
C PRO A 161 30.43 13.37 -3.42
N THR A 162 30.62 14.21 -2.39
CA THR A 162 30.64 13.78 -0.98
C THR A 162 29.26 13.44 -0.41
N HIS A 163 28.19 13.89 -1.08
CA HIS A 163 26.81 13.56 -0.73
C HIS A 163 26.11 12.87 -1.91
N PRO A 164 26.49 11.62 -2.26
CA PRO A 164 25.76 10.88 -3.29
C PRO A 164 24.33 10.70 -2.80
N ALA A 165 23.39 11.08 -3.64
CA ALA A 165 22.01 11.26 -3.21
C ALA A 165 21.14 9.99 -3.36
N LEU A 166 21.66 8.94 -4.00
CA LEU A 166 21.13 7.58 -3.94
C LEU A 166 22.29 6.58 -3.87
N ILE A 167 22.36 5.76 -2.82
CA ILE A 167 23.33 4.67 -2.65
C ILE A 167 22.52 3.38 -2.47
N THR A 168 22.66 2.43 -3.39
CA THR A 168 21.89 1.18 -3.37
C THR A 168 22.63 0.05 -4.10
N ALA A 169 22.02 -1.12 -4.31
CA ALA A 169 22.55 -2.18 -5.16
C ALA A 169 21.53 -2.61 -6.23
N TRP A 170 22.00 -3.29 -7.27
CA TRP A 170 21.16 -3.63 -8.44
C TRP A 170 19.95 -4.49 -8.09
N TRP A 171 20.01 -5.30 -7.02
CA TRP A 171 18.97 -6.24 -6.59
C TRP A 171 17.98 -5.63 -5.57
N VAL A 172 18.28 -4.43 -5.05
CA VAL A 172 17.46 -3.77 -4.02
C VAL A 172 16.08 -3.39 -4.58
N PRO A 173 15.94 -2.79 -5.78
CA PRO A 173 14.62 -2.52 -6.35
C PRO A 173 13.75 -3.78 -6.49
N GLU A 174 14.33 -4.91 -6.91
CA GLU A 174 13.61 -6.17 -7.06
C GLU A 174 13.11 -6.71 -5.72
N LEU A 175 13.94 -6.67 -4.68
CA LEU A 175 13.54 -7.12 -3.34
C LEU A 175 12.45 -6.24 -2.75
N PHE A 176 12.57 -4.92 -2.87
CA PHE A 176 11.52 -4.01 -2.38
C PHE A 176 10.24 -4.09 -3.21
N GLY A 177 10.34 -4.35 -4.52
CA GLY A 177 9.19 -4.62 -5.38
C GLY A 177 8.47 -5.91 -4.99
N LEU A 178 9.22 -6.96 -4.68
CA LEU A 178 8.68 -8.22 -4.15
C LEU A 178 8.06 -8.01 -2.76
N ALA A 179 8.68 -7.24 -1.89
CA ALA A 179 8.11 -6.89 -0.58
C ALA A 179 6.78 -6.14 -0.74
N GLY A 180 6.72 -5.15 -1.64
CA GLY A 180 5.47 -4.43 -1.97
C GLY A 180 4.38 -5.38 -2.45
N PHE A 181 4.72 -6.32 -3.33
CA PHE A 181 3.80 -7.38 -3.79
C PHE A 181 3.27 -8.24 -2.63
N ILE A 182 4.17 -8.81 -1.82
CA ILE A 182 3.81 -9.74 -0.74
C ILE A 182 2.97 -9.03 0.32
N ILE A 183 3.45 -7.89 0.82
CA ILE A 183 2.79 -7.12 1.87
C ILE A 183 1.43 -6.61 1.37
N GLY A 184 1.38 -6.11 0.14
CA GLY A 184 0.15 -5.58 -0.43
C GLY A 184 -0.93 -6.64 -0.59
N TRP A 185 -0.60 -7.80 -1.16
CA TRP A 185 -1.54 -8.92 -1.24
C TRP A 185 -1.92 -9.45 0.15
N LEU A 186 -0.96 -9.57 1.07
CA LEU A 186 -1.26 -10.03 2.43
C LEU A 186 -2.30 -9.13 3.10
N TYR A 187 -2.20 -7.80 2.95
CA TYR A 187 -3.20 -6.86 3.44
C TYR A 187 -4.59 -7.09 2.82
N ILE A 188 -4.68 -7.15 1.49
CA ILE A 188 -5.97 -7.32 0.80
C ILE A 188 -6.65 -8.64 1.20
N LEU A 189 -5.87 -9.71 1.35
CA LEU A 189 -6.39 -11.03 1.69
C LEU A 189 -6.81 -11.10 3.16
N LEU A 190 -6.02 -10.53 4.07
CA LEU A 190 -6.37 -10.46 5.50
C LEU A 190 -7.55 -9.53 5.75
N ASP A 191 -7.71 -8.44 4.99
CA ASP A 191 -8.85 -7.55 5.11
C ASP A 191 -10.18 -8.23 4.78
N GLU A 192 -10.17 -9.13 3.80
CA GLU A 192 -11.35 -9.95 3.46
C GLU A 192 -11.58 -11.07 4.47
N GLY A 193 -10.51 -11.69 4.97
CA GLY A 193 -10.60 -12.81 5.88
C GLY A 193 -10.84 -12.47 7.35
N LEU A 194 -10.41 -11.29 7.80
CA LEU A 194 -10.57 -10.80 9.18
C LEU A 194 -11.68 -9.76 9.32
N GLU A 195 -12.44 -9.51 8.24
CA GLU A 195 -13.60 -8.63 8.22
C GLU A 195 -13.27 -7.22 8.73
N THR A 196 -12.17 -6.65 8.23
CA THR A 196 -11.76 -5.27 8.55
C THR A 196 -12.91 -4.30 8.28
N ALA A 197 -13.13 -3.35 9.18
CA ALA A 197 -14.19 -2.35 9.04
C ALA A 197 -14.04 -1.53 7.73
N ASN A 198 -15.17 -1.20 7.09
CA ASN A 198 -15.17 -0.57 5.76
C ASN A 198 -14.49 0.80 5.73
N ASP A 199 -14.62 1.59 6.80
CA ASP A 199 -13.94 2.89 6.95
C ASP A 199 -12.41 2.72 6.92
N LYS A 200 -11.90 1.63 7.50
CA LYS A 200 -10.47 1.30 7.50
C LYS A 200 -9.98 0.70 6.19
N LYS A 201 -10.84 0.02 5.44
CA LYS A 201 -10.52 -0.49 4.10
C LYS A 201 -10.38 0.62 3.05
N ILE A 202 -10.88 1.83 3.31
CA ILE A 202 -10.94 2.93 2.34
C ILE A 202 -10.20 4.17 2.87
N PRO A 203 -8.86 4.07 3.06
CA PRO A 203 -8.08 5.22 3.50
C PRO A 203 -8.07 6.31 2.41
N SER A 204 -8.08 7.57 2.85
CA SER A 204 -8.03 8.71 1.93
C SER A 204 -6.62 8.88 1.34
N PRO A 205 -6.45 9.39 0.10
CA PRO A 205 -5.12 9.63 -0.45
C PRO A 205 -4.22 10.51 0.44
N PRO A 206 -4.69 11.61 1.07
CA PRO A 206 -3.88 12.38 2.00
C PRO A 206 -3.39 11.56 3.20
N GLU A 207 -4.24 10.69 3.76
CA GLU A 207 -3.88 9.82 4.88
C GLU A 207 -2.81 8.81 4.50
N ILE A 208 -2.92 8.19 3.31
CA ILE A 208 -1.90 7.30 2.76
C ILE A 208 -0.57 8.04 2.62
N LEU A 209 -0.58 9.25 2.05
CA LEU A 209 0.62 10.06 1.84
C LEU A 209 1.28 10.46 3.16
N VAL A 210 0.50 10.86 4.16
CA VAL A 210 1.01 11.18 5.49
C VAL A 210 1.58 9.93 6.15
N GLY A 211 0.92 8.77 6.02
CA GLY A 211 1.44 7.49 6.53
C GLY A 211 2.78 7.09 5.92
N ILE A 212 2.90 7.16 4.58
CA ILE A 212 4.17 6.90 3.86
C ILE A 212 5.25 7.91 4.27
N SER A 213 4.88 9.19 4.41
CA SER A 213 5.81 10.24 4.81
C SER A 213 6.32 10.03 6.25
N PHE A 214 5.44 9.60 7.16
CA PHE A 214 5.79 9.30 8.54
C PHE A 214 6.71 8.07 8.65
N PHE A 215 6.46 7.03 7.84
CA PHE A 215 7.37 5.88 7.71
C PHE A 215 8.74 6.31 7.14
N THR A 216 8.74 7.14 6.10
CA THR A 216 9.97 7.68 5.49
C THR A 216 10.78 8.50 6.51
N LEU A 217 10.09 9.34 7.29
CA LEU A 217 10.68 10.11 8.39
C LEU A 217 11.33 9.20 9.43
N GLN A 218 10.66 8.10 9.82
CA GLN A 218 11.24 7.14 10.76
C GLN A 218 12.52 6.52 10.19
N TYR A 219 12.50 6.11 8.92
CA TYR A 219 13.66 5.54 8.23
C TYR A 219 14.84 6.51 8.23
N TRP A 220 14.61 7.77 7.84
CA TRP A 220 15.60 8.84 7.85
C TRP A 220 16.12 9.15 9.26
N LEU A 221 15.22 9.30 10.24
CA LEU A 221 15.56 9.64 11.62
C LEU A 221 16.44 8.56 12.26
N SER A 222 16.15 7.28 12.00
CA SER A 222 16.98 6.18 12.50
C SER A 222 18.43 6.28 12.03
N GLY A 223 18.66 6.64 10.76
CA GLY A 223 19.99 6.88 10.21
C GLY A 223 20.69 8.08 10.87
N ILE A 224 19.98 9.19 11.07
CA ILE A 224 20.54 10.37 11.74
C ILE A 224 20.92 10.09 13.19
N MET A 225 20.07 9.40 13.94
CA MET A 225 20.38 9.05 15.32
C MET A 225 21.63 8.16 15.39
N TYR A 226 21.74 7.20 14.47
CA TYR A 226 22.93 6.36 14.33
C TYR A 226 24.19 7.20 14.04
N ALA A 227 24.14 8.07 13.02
CA ALA A 227 25.26 8.94 12.64
C ALA A 227 25.64 9.94 13.75
N SER A 228 24.69 10.31 14.59
CA SER A 228 24.91 11.20 15.74
C SER A 228 25.44 10.46 16.99
N GLY A 229 25.65 9.15 16.90
CA GLY A 229 26.24 8.35 17.98
C GLY A 229 25.29 8.06 19.14
N TYR A 230 23.97 8.11 18.92
CA TYR A 230 23.01 7.65 19.93
C TYR A 230 23.19 6.16 20.17
N ASP A 231 23.04 5.73 21.42
CA ASP A 231 23.11 4.31 21.76
C ASP A 231 21.92 3.54 21.19
N ARG A 232 22.11 2.23 20.99
CA ARG A 232 21.11 1.36 20.35
C ARG A 232 19.79 1.29 21.10
N THR A 233 19.81 1.42 22.44
CA THR A 233 18.61 1.36 23.26
C THR A 233 17.76 2.61 23.05
N ALA A 234 18.41 3.79 22.96
CA ALA A 234 17.72 5.03 22.62
C ALA A 234 17.09 4.96 21.23
N ILE A 235 17.81 4.49 20.21
CA ILE A 235 17.28 4.32 18.85
C ILE A 235 16.10 3.35 18.86
N PHE A 236 16.26 2.18 19.51
CA PHE A 236 15.20 1.17 19.64
C PHE A 236 13.93 1.76 20.29
N GLY A 237 14.09 2.49 21.40
CA GLY A 237 12.97 3.12 22.12
C GLY A 237 12.22 4.13 21.25
N VAL A 238 12.93 5.03 20.58
CA VAL A 238 12.31 6.02 19.69
C VAL A 238 11.63 5.35 18.49
N MET A 239 12.30 4.40 17.83
CA MET A 239 11.72 3.70 16.68
C MET A 239 10.46 2.91 17.09
N THR A 240 10.47 2.27 18.25
CA THR A 240 9.30 1.55 18.79
C THR A 240 8.15 2.52 19.06
N ALA A 241 8.40 3.65 19.73
CA ALA A 241 7.38 4.65 20.01
C ALA A 241 6.74 5.20 18.73
N LEU A 242 7.56 5.52 17.72
CA LEU A 242 7.07 5.95 16.41
C LEU A 242 6.26 4.86 15.71
N SER A 243 6.70 3.60 15.77
CA SER A 243 6.01 2.48 15.12
C SER A 243 4.63 2.22 15.73
N VAL A 244 4.56 2.20 17.06
CA VAL A 244 3.29 2.02 17.80
C VAL A 244 2.35 3.19 17.53
N GLY A 245 2.85 4.43 17.64
CA GLY A 245 2.07 5.63 17.35
C GLY A 245 1.57 5.67 15.92
N GLY A 246 2.42 5.31 14.96
CA GLY A 246 2.08 5.24 13.54
C GLY A 246 1.02 4.17 13.25
N TYR A 247 1.17 2.96 13.79
CA TYR A 247 0.16 1.91 13.64
C TYR A 247 -1.19 2.34 14.22
N ILE A 248 -1.20 2.89 15.44
CA ILE A 248 -2.43 3.37 16.08
C ILE A 248 -3.08 4.46 15.21
N LYS A 249 -2.29 5.41 14.71
CA LYS A 249 -2.82 6.55 13.98
C LYS A 249 -3.33 6.19 12.58
N PHE A 250 -2.58 5.38 11.84
CA PHE A 250 -2.80 5.20 10.41
C PHE A 250 -3.56 3.91 10.07
N ASP A 251 -3.58 2.89 10.92
CA ASP A 251 -4.19 1.61 10.56
C ASP A 251 -5.14 1.11 11.66
N SER A 252 -4.61 0.71 12.83
CA SER A 252 -5.38 0.14 13.95
C SER A 252 -6.24 -1.06 13.56
N THR A 253 -5.87 -1.84 12.54
CA THR A 253 -6.61 -3.05 12.12
C THR A 253 -5.86 -4.34 12.48
N LYS A 254 -6.60 -5.43 12.73
CA LYS A 254 -6.00 -6.76 12.97
C LYS A 254 -5.16 -7.24 11.79
N ALA A 255 -5.66 -7.05 10.57
CA ALA A 255 -4.92 -7.34 9.33
C ALA A 255 -3.59 -6.58 9.30
N GLY A 256 -3.62 -5.30 9.70
CA GLY A 256 -2.43 -4.48 9.80
C GLY A 256 -1.46 -4.93 10.87
N LEU A 257 -1.94 -5.28 12.06
CA LEU A 257 -1.09 -5.79 13.13
C LEU A 257 -0.36 -7.07 12.72
N ILE A 258 -1.09 -8.05 12.17
CA ILE A 258 -0.51 -9.31 11.72
C ILE A 258 0.54 -9.07 10.64
N THR A 259 0.22 -8.23 9.66
CA THR A 259 1.18 -7.91 8.59
C THR A 259 2.40 -7.17 9.12
N SER A 260 2.22 -6.22 10.03
CA SER A 260 3.32 -5.46 10.65
C SER A 260 4.24 -6.35 11.48
N LEU A 261 3.68 -7.33 12.20
CA LEU A 261 4.48 -8.33 12.91
C LEU A 261 5.23 -9.25 11.94
N ALA A 262 4.57 -9.65 10.84
CA ALA A 262 5.20 -10.46 9.81
C ALA A 262 6.36 -9.71 9.13
N THR A 263 6.24 -8.40 8.87
CA THR A 263 7.34 -7.60 8.32
C THR A 263 8.44 -7.36 9.33
N ALA A 264 8.10 -7.07 10.60
CA ALA A 264 9.05 -6.86 11.69
C ALA A 264 9.98 -8.06 11.93
N VAL A 265 9.49 -9.27 11.70
CA VAL A 265 10.29 -10.50 11.82
C VAL A 265 10.88 -10.92 10.47
N GLY A 266 10.05 -10.98 9.43
CA GLY A 266 10.43 -11.50 8.12
C GLY A 266 11.47 -10.65 7.41
N GLY A 267 11.37 -9.32 7.48
CA GLY A 267 12.35 -8.41 6.89
C GLY A 267 13.76 -8.66 7.42
N PRO A 268 14.00 -8.53 8.74
CA PRO A 268 15.31 -8.78 9.32
C PRO A 268 15.84 -10.21 9.13
N LEU A 269 14.97 -11.23 9.09
CA LEU A 269 15.40 -12.60 8.76
C LEU A 269 15.87 -12.73 7.31
N ILE A 270 15.18 -12.08 6.36
CA ILE A 270 15.63 -12.01 4.97
C ILE A 270 16.98 -11.28 4.89
N GLU A 271 17.15 -10.19 5.64
CA GLU A 271 18.44 -9.48 5.73
C GLU A 271 19.58 -10.37 6.21
N ALA A 272 19.39 -11.10 7.32
CA ALA A 272 20.40 -12.05 7.81
C ALA A 272 20.75 -13.12 6.75
N GLY A 273 19.73 -13.60 6.02
CA GLY A 273 19.93 -14.48 4.87
C GLY A 273 20.78 -13.83 3.78
N LEU A 274 20.45 -12.62 3.34
CA LEU A 274 21.17 -11.90 2.30
C LEU A 274 22.63 -11.64 2.69
N ILE A 275 22.88 -11.20 3.92
CA ILE A 275 24.23 -10.98 4.45
C ILE A 275 25.03 -12.29 4.38
N THR A 276 24.41 -13.42 4.74
CA THR A 276 25.06 -14.73 4.75
C THR A 276 25.32 -15.26 3.34
N PHE A 277 24.32 -15.23 2.46
CA PHE A 277 24.39 -15.85 1.13
C PHE A 277 25.09 -14.99 0.09
N LEU A 278 25.07 -13.66 0.23
CA LEU A 278 25.72 -12.73 -0.69
C LEU A 278 27.09 -12.25 -0.20
N ALA A 279 27.58 -12.78 0.93
CA ALA A 279 28.90 -12.48 1.47
C ALA A 279 29.98 -12.61 0.38
N GLY A 280 30.65 -11.50 0.06
CA GLY A 280 31.75 -11.46 -0.91
C GLY A 280 31.35 -11.49 -2.40
N SER A 281 30.06 -11.61 -2.73
CA SER A 281 29.58 -11.60 -4.14
C SER A 281 28.93 -10.29 -4.57
N GLY A 282 28.56 -9.42 -3.62
CA GLY A 282 27.91 -8.13 -3.86
C GLY A 282 26.75 -7.86 -2.90
N GLY A 283 26.85 -8.36 -1.67
CA GLY A 283 25.89 -8.12 -0.61
C GLY A 283 26.10 -6.76 0.05
N TYR A 284 25.58 -6.65 1.27
CA TYR A 284 25.82 -5.52 2.16
C TYR A 284 26.10 -6.03 3.56
N HIS A 285 26.61 -5.15 4.40
CA HIS A 285 26.81 -5.41 5.82
C HIS A 285 26.44 -4.19 6.63
N TYR A 286 25.92 -4.41 7.83
CA TYR A 286 25.78 -3.34 8.81
C TYR A 286 27.16 -2.91 9.30
N THR A 287 27.34 -1.61 9.50
CA THR A 287 28.54 -1.08 10.17
C THR A 287 28.57 -1.50 11.63
N ASP A 288 27.39 -1.69 12.23
CA ASP A 288 27.22 -2.23 13.57
C ASP A 288 26.29 -3.46 13.55
N LEU A 289 26.84 -4.64 13.83
CA LEU A 289 26.13 -5.92 13.81
C LEU A 289 25.11 -6.08 14.95
N GLY A 290 25.13 -5.18 15.94
CA GLY A 290 24.11 -5.17 16.97
C GLY A 290 24.14 -6.37 17.92
N GLU A 291 23.00 -6.67 18.51
CA GLU A 291 22.79 -7.77 19.46
C GLU A 291 22.65 -9.13 18.77
N THR A 292 22.25 -9.14 17.50
CA THR A 292 21.96 -10.37 16.75
C THR A 292 23.19 -10.95 16.05
N GLY A 293 24.25 -10.16 15.91
CA GLY A 293 25.43 -10.51 15.13
C GLY A 293 25.26 -10.32 13.61
N TYR A 294 24.08 -9.92 13.15
CA TYR A 294 23.79 -9.64 11.74
C TYR A 294 23.29 -8.20 11.52
N PHE A 295 22.37 -7.75 12.37
CA PHE A 295 21.73 -6.43 12.31
C PHE A 295 21.35 -5.94 13.72
N PRO A 296 21.23 -4.63 13.93
CA PRO A 296 20.81 -4.08 15.21
C PRO A 296 19.30 -4.20 15.44
N LEU A 297 18.87 -4.54 16.67
CA LEU A 297 17.46 -4.83 16.97
C LEU A 297 16.49 -3.67 16.72
N TRP A 298 16.99 -2.42 16.65
CA TRP A 298 16.16 -1.25 16.35
C TRP A 298 15.62 -1.23 14.92
N ILE A 299 16.11 -2.10 14.02
CA ILE A 299 15.54 -2.22 12.67
C ILE A 299 14.14 -2.87 12.69
N THR A 300 13.86 -3.74 13.66
CA THR A 300 12.59 -4.46 13.82
C THR A 300 11.39 -3.51 13.86
N PRO A 301 11.34 -2.47 14.73
CA PRO A 301 10.26 -1.49 14.68
C PRO A 301 10.19 -0.70 13.36
N VAL A 302 11.31 -0.44 12.68
CA VAL A 302 11.28 0.21 11.35
C VAL A 302 10.52 -0.67 10.35
N TYR A 303 10.80 -1.96 10.30
CA TYR A 303 10.03 -2.91 9.48
C TYR A 303 8.56 -3.04 9.89
N PHE A 304 8.27 -2.95 11.18
CA PHE A 304 6.89 -2.96 11.68
C PHE A 304 6.08 -1.81 11.06
N LEU A 305 6.60 -0.58 11.07
CA LEU A 305 5.88 0.58 10.53
C LEU A 305 5.78 0.56 8.99
N GLY A 306 6.63 -0.21 8.32
CA GLY A 306 6.48 -0.50 6.89
C GLY A 306 5.16 -1.19 6.56
N GLY A 307 4.62 -2.01 7.47
CA GLY A 307 3.33 -2.68 7.34
C GLY A 307 2.19 -1.71 7.06
N PRO A 308 1.86 -0.79 7.99
CA PRO A 308 0.77 0.19 7.83
C PRO A 308 0.95 1.10 6.62
N ALA A 309 2.18 1.51 6.31
CA ALA A 309 2.46 2.38 5.17
C ALA A 309 2.14 1.68 3.83
N VAL A 310 2.65 0.46 3.63
CA VAL A 310 2.42 -0.32 2.39
C VAL A 310 0.99 -0.86 2.35
N GLY A 311 0.42 -1.23 3.49
CA GLY A 311 -0.94 -1.75 3.61
C GLY A 311 -2.00 -0.72 3.22
N ASN A 312 -1.90 0.50 3.74
CA ASN A 312 -2.83 1.58 3.38
C ASN A 312 -2.65 2.04 1.93
N LEU A 313 -1.42 2.06 1.41
CA LEU A 313 -1.19 2.26 -0.02
C LEU A 313 -1.89 1.19 -0.85
N SER A 314 -1.81 -0.07 -0.42
CA SER A 314 -2.43 -1.21 -1.09
C SER A 314 -3.96 -1.08 -1.10
N ARG A 315 -4.58 -0.75 0.04
CA ARG A 315 -6.01 -0.44 0.13
C ARG A 315 -6.41 0.69 -0.82
N GLY A 316 -5.65 1.78 -0.85
CA GLY A 316 -5.89 2.92 -1.75
C GLY A 316 -5.84 2.54 -3.22
N ILE A 317 -4.81 1.82 -3.66
CA ILE A 317 -4.66 1.34 -5.04
C ILE A 317 -5.80 0.37 -5.38
N TRP A 318 -6.07 -0.58 -4.50
CA TRP A 318 -7.11 -1.60 -4.67
C TRP A 318 -8.48 -0.96 -4.90
N ASN A 319 -8.84 0.05 -4.10
CA ASN A 319 -10.10 0.78 -4.21
C ASN A 319 -10.16 1.66 -5.46
N ALA A 320 -9.08 2.37 -5.78
CA ALA A 320 -9.03 3.21 -6.98
C ALA A 320 -9.19 2.39 -8.27
N LEU A 321 -8.65 1.16 -8.30
CA LEU A 321 -8.85 0.24 -9.41
C LEU A 321 -10.29 -0.30 -9.47
N THR A 322 -10.95 -0.54 -8.34
CA THR A 322 -12.38 -0.89 -8.31
C THR A 322 -13.21 0.20 -8.96
N THR A 323 -13.05 1.44 -8.50
CA THR A 323 -13.86 2.56 -8.99
C THR A 323 -13.64 2.76 -10.49
N LYS A 324 -12.39 2.70 -10.96
CA LYS A 324 -12.08 2.83 -12.39
C LYS A 324 -12.70 1.72 -13.23
N LEU A 325 -12.61 0.47 -12.78
CA LEU A 325 -13.16 -0.66 -13.52
C LEU A 325 -14.69 -0.65 -13.52
N CYS A 326 -15.32 -0.21 -12.43
CA CYS A 326 -16.77 0.02 -12.39
C CYS A 326 -17.18 1.17 -13.33
N VAL A 327 -16.40 2.26 -13.40
CA VAL A 327 -16.67 3.37 -14.33
C VAL A 327 -16.45 2.96 -15.78
N SER A 328 -15.40 2.18 -16.10
CA SER A 328 -15.18 1.68 -17.46
C SER A 328 -16.17 0.58 -17.87
N ALA A 329 -16.65 -0.22 -16.90
CA ALA A 329 -17.79 -1.10 -17.12
C ALA A 329 -19.11 -0.32 -17.21
N GLY A 330 -19.15 0.92 -16.70
CA GLY A 330 -20.29 1.85 -16.75
C GLY A 330 -20.32 2.77 -17.97
N GLU A 331 -19.38 2.63 -18.92
CA GLU A 331 -19.55 3.09 -20.30
C GLU A 331 -20.10 1.96 -21.21
N SER A 332 -20.55 0.86 -20.59
CA SER A 332 -21.78 0.19 -21.04
C SER A 332 -22.88 0.59 -20.06
N ALA A 333 -23.92 1.23 -20.60
CA ALA A 333 -25.09 1.73 -19.89
C ALA A 333 -25.39 0.93 -18.61
N LEU A 334 -25.46 1.63 -17.46
CA LEU A 334 -26.34 1.17 -16.37
C LEU A 334 -27.63 0.68 -17.04
N PRO A 335 -28.12 -0.54 -16.75
CA PRO A 335 -29.31 -1.05 -17.40
C PRO A 335 -30.38 0.01 -17.24
N SER A 336 -30.77 0.64 -18.36
CA SER A 336 -31.72 1.73 -18.32
C SER A 336 -32.95 1.18 -17.62
N CYS A 337 -33.30 1.72 -16.46
CA CYS A 337 -34.38 1.14 -15.67
C CYS A 337 -35.64 1.21 -16.53
N LYS A 338 -36.12 0.06 -17.02
CA LYS A 338 -37.22 0.01 -17.99
C LYS A 338 -38.51 0.63 -17.44
N VAL A 339 -38.61 0.72 -16.12
CA VAL A 339 -39.77 1.23 -15.41
C VAL A 339 -39.74 2.75 -15.25
N CYS A 340 -38.58 3.37 -14.99
CA CYS A 340 -38.49 4.84 -14.81
C CYS A 340 -37.70 5.56 -15.91
N ASN A 341 -37.17 4.82 -16.90
CA ASN A 341 -36.30 5.34 -17.95
C ASN A 341 -35.16 6.23 -17.38
N ASP A 342 -34.51 5.73 -16.33
CA ASP A 342 -33.41 6.37 -15.60
C ASP A 342 -33.70 7.70 -14.89
N THR A 343 -34.96 8.12 -14.83
CA THR A 343 -35.36 9.29 -14.04
C THR A 343 -35.29 9.04 -12.51
N ARG A 344 -35.13 7.76 -12.10
CA ARG A 344 -35.21 7.25 -10.71
C ARG A 344 -36.51 7.59 -9.99
N ALA A 345 -37.50 8.15 -10.68
CA ALA A 345 -38.80 8.51 -10.17
C ALA A 345 -39.91 7.93 -11.06
N ILE A 346 -41.01 7.53 -10.48
CA ILE A 346 -42.23 7.12 -11.18
C ILE A 346 -43.42 7.87 -10.59
N GLY A 347 -44.51 7.93 -11.36
CA GLY A 347 -45.78 8.43 -10.86
C GLY A 347 -46.19 7.67 -9.60
N CYS A 348 -46.60 8.40 -8.56
CA CYS A 348 -47.08 7.83 -7.32
C CYS A 348 -48.32 6.95 -7.63
N PRO A 349 -48.25 5.63 -7.40
CA PRO A 349 -49.32 4.70 -7.79
C PRO A 349 -50.57 4.92 -6.94
N ASN A 350 -50.41 5.49 -5.75
CA ASN A 350 -51.53 5.79 -4.90
C ASN A 350 -52.34 6.93 -5.54
N CYS A 351 -51.71 8.06 -5.95
CA CYS A 351 -52.43 9.28 -6.39
C CYS A 351 -52.43 9.52 -7.91
N GLU A 352 -52.14 8.50 -8.70
CA GLU A 352 -52.06 8.60 -10.18
C GLU A 352 -51.18 9.78 -10.64
N ALA A 353 -50.06 9.98 -9.94
CA ALA A 353 -49.16 11.10 -10.15
C ALA A 353 -49.72 12.53 -9.97
N LYS A 354 -50.93 12.69 -9.43
CA LYS A 354 -51.54 14.01 -9.19
C LYS A 354 -51.00 14.72 -7.94
N GLY A 355 -50.48 13.97 -6.98
CA GLY A 355 -50.06 14.48 -5.67
C GLY A 355 -51.18 14.64 -4.64
N TYR A 356 -52.45 14.54 -5.06
CA TYR A 356 -53.63 14.68 -4.21
C TYR A 356 -54.76 13.74 -4.64
N TYR A 357 -55.77 13.60 -3.79
CA TYR A 357 -57.04 12.91 -4.07
C TYR A 357 -58.20 13.83 -3.79
N VAL A 358 -59.31 13.65 -4.51
CA VAL A 358 -60.57 14.32 -4.20
C VAL A 358 -61.44 13.36 -3.40
N THR A 359 -61.72 13.70 -2.15
CA THR A 359 -62.64 12.94 -1.29
C THR A 359 -63.66 13.91 -0.69
N TYR A 360 -64.95 13.58 -0.79
CA TYR A 360 -66.06 14.44 -0.36
C TYR A 360 -65.97 15.89 -0.91
N GLY A 361 -65.52 16.04 -2.16
CA GLY A 361 -65.38 17.35 -2.81
C GLY A 361 -64.22 18.21 -2.29
N ARG A 362 -63.31 17.63 -1.48
CA ARG A 362 -62.11 18.31 -0.98
C ARG A 362 -60.85 17.64 -1.49
N GLU A 363 -59.87 18.44 -1.86
CA GLU A 363 -58.54 17.96 -2.20
C GLU A 363 -57.78 17.62 -0.91
N VAL A 364 -57.26 16.40 -0.85
CA VAL A 364 -56.44 15.90 0.25
C VAL A 364 -55.08 15.49 -0.31
N LYS A 365 -54.02 16.04 0.28
CA LYS A 365 -52.63 15.75 -0.09
C LYS A 365 -52.34 14.26 0.06
N CYS A 366 -51.66 13.68 -0.92
CA CYS A 366 -51.27 12.29 -0.86
C CYS A 366 -50.16 12.07 0.18
N ASN A 367 -50.44 11.24 1.19
CA ASN A 367 -49.48 10.90 2.25
C ASN A 367 -48.25 10.13 1.73
N CYS A 368 -48.41 9.32 0.67
CA CYS A 368 -47.35 8.50 0.10
C CYS A 368 -46.26 9.34 -0.59
N CYS A 369 -46.65 10.26 -1.49
CA CYS A 369 -45.70 11.12 -2.21
C CYS A 369 -45.58 12.53 -1.63
N GLN A 370 -46.23 12.80 -0.49
CA GLN A 370 -46.25 14.12 0.14
C GLN A 370 -46.59 15.26 -0.82
N GLY A 371 -47.62 15.09 -1.65
CA GLY A 371 -48.10 16.14 -2.55
C GLY A 371 -47.38 16.25 -3.90
N ARG A 372 -46.27 15.55 -4.10
CA ARG A 372 -45.43 15.74 -5.30
C ARG A 372 -45.85 14.95 -6.54
N GLY A 373 -46.75 13.98 -6.40
CA GLY A 373 -47.12 13.09 -7.51
C GLY A 373 -46.02 12.09 -7.92
N LEU A 374 -44.80 12.18 -7.39
CA LEU A 374 -43.71 11.26 -7.72
C LEU A 374 -43.29 10.42 -6.51
N VAL A 375 -42.91 9.18 -6.77
CA VAL A 375 -42.24 8.29 -5.81
C VAL A 375 -41.00 7.71 -6.46
N ILE A 376 -40.02 7.35 -5.64
CA ILE A 376 -38.79 6.72 -6.10
C ILE A 376 -39.08 5.35 -6.72
N CYS A 377 -38.43 5.06 -7.85
CA CYS A 377 -38.61 3.80 -8.58
C CYS A 377 -38.08 2.62 -7.74
N ARG A 378 -38.94 1.63 -7.45
CA ARG A 378 -38.58 0.47 -6.62
C ARG A 378 -37.47 -0.37 -7.25
N ASP A 379 -37.47 -0.52 -8.56
CA ASP A 379 -36.45 -1.30 -9.27
C ASP A 379 -35.08 -0.63 -9.18
N CYS A 380 -35.05 0.72 -9.15
CA CYS A 380 -33.81 1.47 -8.93
C CYS A 380 -33.26 1.36 -7.51
N PHE A 381 -34.00 0.88 -6.52
CA PHE A 381 -33.42 0.63 -5.18
C PHE A 381 -32.46 -0.53 -5.20
N ALA A 382 -32.87 -1.63 -5.84
CA ALA A 382 -32.07 -2.85 -5.91
C ALA A 382 -30.77 -2.63 -6.68
N ASP A 383 -30.83 -1.85 -7.76
CA ASP A 383 -29.71 -1.70 -8.70
C ASP A 383 -28.65 -0.67 -8.26
N TYR A 384 -29.01 0.31 -7.44
CA TYR A 384 -28.10 1.40 -7.03
C TYR A 384 -27.49 1.23 -5.63
N GLY A 385 -27.78 0.10 -4.95
CA GLY A 385 -27.21 -0.21 -3.64
C GLY A 385 -27.67 0.71 -2.51
N ASP A 386 -28.85 1.32 -2.66
CA ASP A 386 -29.50 2.10 -1.61
C ASP A 386 -30.19 1.11 -0.63
N ASP A 387 -29.96 1.25 0.69
CA ASP A 387 -30.63 0.42 1.70
C ASP A 387 -32.13 0.81 1.75
N PRO A 388 -33.07 -0.10 1.43
CA PRO A 388 -34.50 0.19 1.49
C PRO A 388 -35.00 0.51 2.91
N ASN A 389 -34.21 0.21 3.94
CA ASN A 389 -34.54 0.49 5.34
C ASN A 389 -34.04 1.85 5.83
N ASP A 390 -33.21 2.56 5.05
CA ASP A 390 -32.72 3.91 5.38
C ASP A 390 -33.75 4.97 4.98
N ILE A 391 -34.84 5.05 5.75
CA ILE A 391 -36.00 5.91 5.45
C ILE A 391 -35.60 7.39 5.35
N GLU A 392 -34.63 7.83 6.14
CA GLU A 392 -34.10 9.19 6.17
C GLU A 392 -33.42 9.56 4.85
N ARG A 393 -32.52 8.70 4.34
CA ARG A 393 -31.87 8.89 3.04
C ARG A 393 -32.87 8.87 1.89
N VAL A 394 -33.87 7.99 1.95
CA VAL A 394 -34.94 7.95 0.95
C VAL A 394 -35.73 9.26 0.93
N ARG A 395 -36.10 9.78 2.11
CA ARG A 395 -36.78 11.08 2.23
C ARG A 395 -35.93 12.23 1.69
N GLU A 396 -34.64 12.23 1.98
CA GLU A 396 -33.70 13.23 1.48
C GLU A 396 -33.60 13.20 -0.05
N ILE A 397 -33.44 12.02 -0.66
CA ILE A 397 -33.44 11.86 -2.11
C ILE A 397 -34.74 12.38 -2.73
N MET A 398 -35.89 11.99 -2.17
CA MET A 398 -37.19 12.45 -2.64
C MET A 398 -37.35 13.97 -2.53
N SER A 399 -36.82 14.59 -1.46
CA SER A 399 -36.89 16.05 -1.27
C SER A 399 -36.15 16.85 -2.34
N ARG A 400 -35.10 16.25 -2.93
CA ARG A 400 -34.21 16.86 -3.92
C ARG A 400 -34.65 16.60 -5.37
N MET A 401 -35.66 15.75 -5.58
CA MET A 401 -36.20 15.52 -6.92
C MET A 401 -36.85 16.82 -7.44
N PRO A 402 -36.56 17.23 -8.68
CA PRO A 402 -37.20 18.39 -9.30
C PRO A 402 -38.71 18.12 -9.47
N ASP A 403 -39.50 19.18 -9.31
CA ASP A 403 -40.96 19.18 -9.52
C ASP A 403 -41.33 19.05 -11.00
#